data_AF-A0A3M3K6J4-F1
#
_entry.id   AF-A0A3M3K6J4-F1
#
_cell.length_a   1.000
_cell.length_b   1.000
_cell.length_c   1.000
_cell.angle_alpha   90.00
_cell.angle_beta   90.00
_cell.angle_gamma   90.00
#
_symmetry.space_group_name_H-M   'P 1'
#
loop_
_entity.id
_entity.type
_entity.pdbx_description
1 polymer ?
#
loop_
_entity_poly.entity_id
_entity_poly.type
_entity_poly.pdbx_seq_one_letter_code
_entity_poly.pdbx_strand_id
1 'polypeptide(L)'
;MALRMEARRIGLGMQLAPQEWPHWLARQPPSPCAQYHRPRLGSHADAWAYWQSEPGVWLNRWREVCEDEKLLSHFGTLPADVFKVEVDPQMVAVYWAEKGEAEILQRINAVLRALA
;
A
#
# COMPACT_ATOMS: atom_id res chain seq x y z
N MET A 1 5.38 7.69 -16.02
CA MET A 1 6.74 7.11 -16.19
C MET A 1 7.73 7.60 -15.13
N ALA A 2 7.78 8.91 -14.81
CA ALA A 2 8.76 9.48 -13.87
C ALA A 2 8.72 8.88 -12.46
N LEU A 3 7.54 8.76 -11.83
CA LEU A 3 7.38 8.19 -10.47
C LEU A 3 7.96 6.77 -10.35
N ARG A 4 7.70 5.93 -11.36
CA ARG A 4 8.18 4.55 -11.41
C ARG A 4 9.71 4.44 -11.47
N MET A 5 10.36 5.36 -12.18
CA MET A 5 11.83 5.44 -12.22
C MET A 5 12.39 5.94 -10.90
N GLU A 6 11.73 6.92 -10.29
CA GLU A 6 12.13 7.44 -8.98
C GLU A 6 12.00 6.38 -7.89
N ALA A 7 10.96 5.56 -7.93
CA ALA A 7 10.77 4.46 -6.99
C ALA A 7 11.96 3.50 -6.99
N ARG A 8 12.48 3.16 -8.18
CA ARG A 8 13.68 2.32 -8.31
C ARG A 8 14.92 3.00 -7.74
N ARG A 9 15.07 4.32 -7.91
CA ARG A 9 16.21 5.09 -7.35
C ARG A 9 16.23 5.06 -5.83
N ILE A 10 15.07 5.09 -5.18
CA ILE A 10 14.94 5.02 -3.73
C ILE A 10 14.84 3.59 -3.18
N GLY A 11 15.05 2.59 -4.03
CA GLY A 11 15.12 1.17 -3.65
C GLY A 11 13.77 0.46 -3.50
N LEU A 12 12.70 0.99 -4.08
CA LEU A 12 11.40 0.31 -4.16
C LEU A 12 11.30 -0.54 -5.44
N GLY A 13 10.76 -1.74 -5.28
CA GLY A 13 10.24 -2.52 -6.38
C GLY A 13 8.92 -1.93 -6.87
N MET A 14 8.69 -1.98 -8.19
CA MET A 14 7.45 -1.49 -8.80
C MET A 14 7.00 -2.47 -9.87
N GLN A 15 5.74 -2.89 -9.81
CA GLN A 15 5.10 -3.68 -10.84
C GLN A 15 3.66 -3.22 -11.08
N LEU A 16 3.16 -3.49 -12.29
CA LEU A 16 1.74 -3.37 -12.61
C LEU A 16 1.10 -4.72 -12.37
N ALA A 17 0.32 -4.84 -11.29
CA ALA A 17 -0.29 -6.09 -10.90
C ALA A 17 -1.77 -6.10 -11.32
N PRO A 18 -2.22 -7.12 -12.10
CA PRO A 18 -3.63 -7.44 -12.19
C PRO A 18 -4.03 -8.06 -10.85
N GLN A 19 -4.59 -7.24 -9.95
CA GLN A 19 -5.04 -7.70 -8.64
C GLN A 19 -6.55 -7.96 -8.67
N GLU A 20 -6.97 -9.03 -8.01
CA GLU A 20 -8.37 -9.21 -7.65
C GLU A 20 -8.70 -8.31 -6.45
N TRP A 21 -9.69 -7.45 -6.63
CA TRP A 21 -10.16 -6.51 -5.62
C TRP A 21 -11.38 -7.10 -4.92
N PRO A 22 -11.53 -6.90 -3.59
CA PRO A 22 -12.73 -7.33 -2.90
C PRO A 22 -13.97 -6.69 -3.52
N HIS A 23 -15.00 -7.50 -3.78
CA HIS A 23 -16.25 -7.04 -4.41
C HIS A 23 -16.97 -5.95 -3.61
N TRP A 24 -16.69 -5.84 -2.30
CA TRP A 24 -17.26 -4.85 -1.41
C TRP A 24 -16.50 -3.51 -1.43
N LEU A 25 -15.35 -3.42 -2.10
CA LEU A 25 -14.59 -2.18 -2.20
C LEU A 25 -15.28 -1.25 -3.20
N ALA A 26 -15.99 -0.24 -2.69
CA ALA A 26 -16.78 0.68 -3.50
C ALA A 26 -15.94 1.44 -4.53
N ARG A 27 -14.72 1.85 -4.15
CA ARG A 27 -13.81 2.57 -5.04
C ARG A 27 -12.84 1.61 -5.71
N GLN A 28 -13.12 1.29 -6.97
CA GLN A 28 -12.26 0.43 -7.74
C GLN A 28 -10.97 1.16 -8.19
N PRO A 29 -9.80 0.54 -7.99
CA PRO A 29 -8.55 1.06 -8.51
C PRO A 29 -8.45 0.90 -10.04
N PRO A 30 -7.52 1.62 -10.69
CA PRO A 30 -7.23 1.38 -12.10
C PRO A 30 -6.75 -0.06 -12.31
N SER A 31 -7.10 -0.65 -13.45
CA SER A 31 -6.60 -1.96 -13.88
C SER A 31 -5.74 -1.79 -15.13
N PRO A 32 -4.42 -2.10 -15.09
CA PRO A 32 -3.67 -2.58 -13.92
C PRO A 32 -3.33 -1.47 -12.90
N CYS A 33 -3.21 -1.84 -11.63
CA CYS A 33 -2.85 -0.92 -10.54
C CYS A 33 -1.34 -0.98 -10.28
N ALA A 34 -0.72 0.15 -9.95
CA ALA A 34 0.69 0.18 -9.60
C ALA A 34 0.90 -0.35 -8.17
N GLN A 35 1.72 -1.38 -8.05
CA GLN A 35 2.15 -1.95 -6.79
C GLN A 35 3.60 -1.54 -6.53
N TYR A 36 3.80 -0.80 -5.44
CA TYR A 36 5.10 -0.44 -4.91
C TYR A 36 5.41 -1.31 -3.71
N HIS A 37 6.59 -1.94 -3.69
CA HIS A 37 6.90 -2.93 -2.67
C HIS A 37 8.35 -2.85 -2.19
N ARG A 38 8.56 -3.37 -0.98
CA ARG A 38 9.88 -3.49 -0.34
C ARG A 38 10.02 -4.90 0.28
N PRO A 39 11.17 -5.56 0.11
CA PRO A 39 11.46 -6.80 0.83
C PRO A 39 11.47 -6.58 2.34
N ARG A 40 11.00 -7.57 3.10
CA ARG A 40 11.04 -7.57 4.57
C ARG A 40 12.33 -8.14 5.10
N LEU A 41 12.81 -7.55 6.20
CA LEU A 41 14.03 -7.96 6.88
C LEU A 41 13.67 -8.64 8.22
N GLY A 42 12.93 -9.74 8.16
CA GLY A 42 12.60 -10.52 9.36
C GLY A 42 11.66 -11.69 9.10
N SER A 43 11.70 -12.72 9.95
CA SER A 43 10.81 -13.89 9.88
C SER A 43 9.45 -13.63 10.56
N HIS A 44 8.86 -12.46 10.33
CA HIS A 44 7.55 -12.16 10.88
C HIS A 44 6.50 -12.90 10.06
N ALA A 45 5.88 -13.91 10.67
CA ALA A 45 4.82 -14.72 10.08
C ALA A 45 3.49 -13.96 9.91
N ASP A 46 3.43 -12.72 10.38
CA ASP A 46 2.22 -11.90 10.33
C ASP A 46 1.99 -11.44 8.89
N ALA A 47 0.98 -12.05 8.25
CA ALA A 47 0.49 -11.67 6.94
C ALA A 47 -0.89 -11.04 7.07
N TRP A 48 -1.05 -9.83 6.56
CA TRP A 48 -2.30 -9.09 6.62
C TRP A 48 -2.46 -8.19 5.41
N ALA A 49 -3.71 -7.83 5.11
CA ALA A 49 -4.02 -6.87 4.07
C ALA A 49 -5.15 -5.97 4.54
N TYR A 50 -4.97 -4.67 4.33
CA TYR A 50 -5.98 -3.65 4.56
C TYR A 50 -6.29 -2.93 3.24
N TRP A 51 -7.57 -2.69 3.02
CA TRP A 51 -8.08 -1.91 1.89
C TRP A 51 -8.66 -0.61 2.40
N GLN A 52 -8.34 0.48 1.71
CA GLN A 52 -8.91 1.78 2.01
C GLN A 52 -10.30 1.87 1.39
N SER A 53 -11.35 1.74 2.21
CA SER A 53 -12.74 1.87 1.73
C SER A 53 -13.08 3.33 1.47
N GLU A 54 -12.70 4.20 2.40
CA GLU A 54 -12.85 5.65 2.35
C GLU A 54 -11.52 6.28 2.78
N PRO A 55 -11.20 7.53 2.40
CA PRO A 55 -9.96 8.18 2.81
C PRO A 55 -9.77 8.12 4.34
N GLY A 56 -8.72 7.41 4.78
CA GLY A 56 -8.41 7.22 6.20
C GLY A 56 -9.13 6.04 6.88
N VAL A 57 -10.11 5.40 6.25
CA VAL A 57 -10.79 4.20 6.77
C VAL A 57 -10.21 2.95 6.12
N TRP A 58 -9.62 2.09 6.94
CA TRP A 58 -8.92 0.89 6.50
C TRP A 58 -9.60 -0.35 7.02
N LEU A 59 -10.02 -1.22 6.09
CA LEU A 59 -10.74 -2.44 6.40
C LEU A 59 -9.90 -3.67 6.06
N ASN A 60 -9.91 -4.68 6.92
CA ASN A 60 -9.28 -5.96 6.61
C ASN A 60 -10.15 -6.79 5.65
N ARG A 61 -9.73 -8.02 5.36
CA ARG A 61 -10.46 -8.92 4.43
C ARG A 61 -11.86 -9.32 4.92
N TRP A 62 -12.12 -9.20 6.22
CA TRP A 62 -13.40 -9.48 6.86
C TRP A 62 -14.27 -8.22 7.04
N ARG A 63 -13.83 -7.06 6.52
CA ARG A 63 -14.48 -5.74 6.65
C ARG A 63 -14.45 -5.17 8.07
N GLU A 64 -13.50 -5.62 8.89
CA GLU A 64 -13.26 -5.04 10.21
C GLU A 64 -12.30 -3.86 10.07
N VAL A 65 -12.57 -2.79 10.83
CA VAL A 65 -11.74 -1.59 10.82
C VAL A 65 -10.39 -1.90 11.46
N CYS A 66 -9.32 -1.33 10.90
CA CYS A 66 -8.01 -1.38 11.53
C CYS A 66 -8.05 -0.60 12.84
N GLU A 67 -7.88 -1.29 13.97
CA GLU A 67 -7.83 -0.68 15.31
C GLU A 67 -6.40 -0.49 15.83
N ASP A 68 -5.40 -1.00 15.10
CA ASP A 68 -3.99 -0.86 15.47
C ASP A 68 -3.53 0.58 15.26
N GLU A 69 -3.39 1.32 16.35
CA GLU A 69 -2.95 2.72 16.35
C GLU A 69 -1.60 2.95 15.65
N LYS A 70 -0.69 1.95 15.67
CA LYS A 70 0.61 2.06 14.99
C LYS A 70 0.41 2.00 13.48
N LEU A 71 -0.40 1.05 13.00
CA LEU A 71 -0.73 0.96 11.58
C LEU A 71 -1.50 2.20 11.12
N LEU A 72 -2.49 2.64 11.90
CA LEU A 72 -3.26 3.85 11.62
C LEU A 72 -2.38 5.09 11.53
N SER A 73 -1.37 5.23 12.39
CA SER A 73 -0.41 6.34 12.33
C SER A 73 0.35 6.38 11.00
N HIS A 74 0.71 5.22 10.45
CA HIS A 74 1.33 5.13 9.12
C HIS A 74 0.32 5.38 8.01
N PHE A 75 -0.85 4.75 8.10
CA PHE A 75 -1.91 4.86 7.11
C PHE A 75 -2.48 6.27 6.97
N GLY A 76 -2.50 7.06 8.04
CA GLY A 76 -2.92 8.47 8.01
C GLY A 76 -1.99 9.36 7.16
N THR A 77 -0.78 8.90 6.85
CA THR A 77 0.14 9.63 5.95
C THR A 77 -0.08 9.31 4.46
N LEU A 78 -0.81 8.23 4.17
CA LEU A 78 -1.08 7.78 2.82
C LEU A 78 -2.22 8.61 2.21
N PRO A 79 -2.11 8.97 0.92
CA PRO A 79 -3.15 9.73 0.27
C PRO A 79 -4.41 8.89 0.06
N ALA A 80 -5.49 9.59 -0.23
CA ALA A 80 -6.77 8.98 -0.54
C ALA A 80 -6.70 8.05 -1.75
N ASP A 81 -5.75 8.14 -2.67
CA ASP A 81 -5.70 7.29 -3.86
C ASP A 81 -4.82 6.04 -3.70
N VAL A 82 -4.42 5.74 -2.46
CA VAL A 82 -3.94 4.40 -2.09
C VAL A 82 -5.14 3.51 -1.77
N PHE A 83 -5.18 2.33 -2.35
CA PHE A 83 -6.32 1.41 -2.23
C PHE A 83 -6.07 0.25 -1.30
N LYS A 84 -4.82 -0.20 -1.18
CA LYS A 84 -4.46 -1.37 -0.39
C LYS A 84 -3.04 -1.26 0.13
N VAL A 85 -2.86 -1.73 1.37
CA VAL A 85 -1.56 -2.07 1.94
C VAL A 85 -1.61 -3.53 2.33
N GLU A 86 -0.59 -4.28 1.94
CA GLU A 86 -0.43 -5.67 2.34
C GLU A 86 0.95 -5.93 2.87
N VAL A 87 1.01 -6.84 3.83
CA VAL A 87 2.21 -7.42 4.37
C VAL A 87 2.10 -8.91 4.18
N ASP A 88 3.10 -9.51 3.58
CA ASP A 88 3.29 -10.95 3.50
C ASP A 88 4.65 -11.32 4.15
N PRO A 89 5.02 -12.62 4.19
CA PRO A 89 6.29 -13.03 4.78
C PRO A 89 7.55 -12.54 4.04
N GLN A 90 7.44 -12.09 2.79
CA GLN A 90 8.56 -11.71 1.93
C GLN A 90 8.66 -10.20 1.72
N MET A 91 7.52 -9.50 1.68
CA MET A 91 7.45 -8.10 1.30
C MET A 91 6.29 -7.35 1.94
N VAL A 92 6.42 -6.03 1.96
CA VAL A 92 5.31 -5.08 2.19
C VAL A 92 5.04 -4.38 0.87
N ALA A 93 3.76 -4.27 0.52
CA ALA A 93 3.32 -3.58 -0.69
C ALA A 93 2.19 -2.59 -0.46
N VAL A 94 2.21 -1.54 -1.28
CA VAL A 94 1.20 -0.49 -1.36
C VAL A 94 0.69 -0.43 -2.81
N TYR A 95 -0.63 -0.32 -2.95
CA TYR A 95 -1.31 -0.21 -4.24
C TYR A 95 -1.86 1.19 -4.42
N TRP A 96 -1.34 1.89 -5.42
CA TRP A 96 -1.53 3.31 -5.57
C TRP A 96 -1.96 3.68 -6.99
N ALA A 97 -2.91 4.62 -7.13
CA ALA A 97 -3.36 5.12 -8.42
C ALA A 97 -2.30 5.94 -9.19
N GLU A 98 -1.20 6.31 -8.52
CA GLU A 98 -0.21 7.25 -9.02
C GLU A 98 -0.81 8.65 -9.33
N LYS A 99 -1.92 9.03 -8.69
CA LYS A 99 -2.52 10.37 -8.86
C LYS A 99 -1.90 11.34 -7.86
N GLY A 100 -0.63 11.67 -8.06
CA GLY A 100 0.09 12.56 -7.18
C GLY A 100 1.51 12.89 -7.61
N GLU A 101 2.20 13.64 -6.76
CA GLU A 101 3.58 14.08 -6.98
C GLU A 101 4.61 13.14 -6.35
N ALA A 102 5.90 13.39 -6.65
CA ALA A 102 7.01 12.59 -6.14
C ALA A 102 7.10 12.59 -4.60
N GLU A 103 6.58 13.62 -3.92
CA GLU A 103 6.52 13.65 -2.46
C GLU A 103 5.65 12.53 -1.88
N ILE A 104 4.55 12.17 -2.56
CA ILE A 104 3.69 11.05 -2.13
C ILE A 104 4.46 9.74 -2.21
N LEU A 105 5.30 9.56 -3.23
CA LEU A 105 6.17 8.39 -3.34
C LEU A 105 7.17 8.30 -2.17
N GLN A 106 7.68 9.42 -1.68
CA GLN A 106 8.54 9.44 -0.48
C GLN A 106 7.78 9.05 0.79
N ARG A 107 6.52 9.51 0.94
CA ARG A 107 5.64 9.11 2.05
C ARG A 107 5.34 7.61 2.00
N ILE A 108 5.00 7.08 0.82
CA ILE A 108 4.81 5.64 0.59
C ILE A 108 6.08 4.86 0.96
N ASN A 109 7.25 5.33 0.51
CA ASN A 109 8.53 4.69 0.87
C ASN A 109 8.79 4.70 2.39
N ALA A 110 8.44 5.77 3.09
CA ALA A 110 8.56 5.85 4.54
C ALA A 110 7.64 4.84 5.26
N VAL A 111 6.40 4.70 4.80
CA VAL A 111 5.46 3.69 5.32
C VAL A 111 5.96 2.28 5.04
N LEU A 112 6.35 1.97 3.80
CA LEU A 112 6.89 0.66 3.42
C LEU A 112 8.12 0.29 4.25
N ARG A 113 9.01 1.26 4.52
CA ARG A 113 10.20 1.04 5.35
C ARG A 113 9.86 0.82 6.83
N ALA A 114 8.81 1.46 7.36
CA ALA A 114 8.42 1.29 8.75
C ALA A 114 7.74 -0.06 9.02
N LEU A 115 7.10 -0.64 7.99
CA LEU A 115 6.36 -1.89 8.09
C LEU A 115 7.18 -3.13 7.67
N ALA A 116 8.30 -2.94 6.95
CA ALA A 116 9.12 -4.02 6.39
C ALA A 116 10.18 -4.56 7.33
#